data_AF-A0A8S0R290-F1
#
_entry.id   AF-A0A8S0R290-F1
#
_cell.length_a   1.000
_cell.length_b   1.000
_cell.length_c   1.000
_cell.angle_alpha   90.00
_cell.angle_beta   90.00
_cell.angle_gamma   90.00
#
_symmetry.space_group_name_H-M   'P 1'
#
loop_
_entity.id
_entity.type
_entity.pdbx_description
1 polymer ?
#
loop_
_entity_poly.entity_id
_entity_poly.type
_entity_poly.pdbx_seq_one_letter_code
_entity_poly.pdbx_strand_id
1 'polypeptide(L)'
;MLDQFYWKCEYLPNYRHTSEVKRILNEDPAIQKKENSTQEQIEENEKWWADLRASPVAQFLSQAEEIPDKLNELERKKNSTPYRREDKKLWQALPNVIGLDGKPMPRESIKSKGESDDKFWDFARRFFFGLWGFQQWPYPPGRPIDVAQAIGYKKLEKQYYDCFPLRTALLLVVIFSLSSIFSCLYRWDKLHSLRLSDPNLEADGDQGPSKPKVLQKVSFKVINFSDQI
;
A
#
# COMPACT_ATOMS: atom_id res chain seq x y z
N MET A 1 -13.83 11.65 3.11
CA MET A 1 -14.01 11.80 4.58
C MET A 1 -12.88 12.63 5.20
N LEU A 2 -11.60 12.33 4.95
CA LEU A 2 -10.48 13.15 5.45
C LEU A 2 -10.47 14.58 4.91
N ASP A 3 -10.75 14.80 3.62
CA ASP A 3 -10.77 16.17 3.06
C ASP A 3 -11.83 17.05 3.72
N GLN A 4 -12.99 16.47 4.05
CA GLN A 4 -14.04 17.16 4.80
C GLN A 4 -13.62 17.44 6.25
N PHE A 5 -12.80 16.57 6.84
CA PHE A 5 -12.24 16.77 8.18
C PHE A 5 -11.21 17.91 8.19
N TYR A 6 -10.24 17.90 7.26
CA TYR A 6 -9.25 18.97 7.12
C TYR A 6 -9.90 20.32 6.79
N TRP A 7 -10.88 20.33 5.88
CA TRP A 7 -11.66 21.53 5.59
C TRP A 7 -12.40 22.05 6.84
N LYS A 8 -12.99 21.16 7.65
CA LYS A 8 -13.61 21.59 8.92
C LYS A 8 -12.59 22.16 9.90
N CYS A 9 -11.38 21.59 9.98
CA CYS A 9 -10.32 22.11 10.85
C CYS A 9 -9.81 23.49 10.41
N GLU A 10 -9.73 23.75 9.11
CA GLU A 10 -9.23 25.01 8.56
C GLU A 10 -10.26 26.14 8.56
N TYR A 11 -11.54 25.83 8.30
CA TYR A 11 -12.57 26.84 8.03
C TYR A 11 -13.63 26.99 9.13
N LEU A 12 -13.74 26.08 10.11
CA LEU A 12 -14.63 26.35 11.25
C LEU A 12 -14.04 27.45 12.16
N PRO A 13 -14.85 28.42 12.60
CA PRO A 13 -14.44 29.37 13.62
C PRO A 13 -14.06 28.62 14.91
N ASN A 14 -12.86 28.87 15.44
CA ASN A 14 -12.45 28.29 16.71
C ASN A 14 -13.09 29.06 17.87
N TYR A 15 -14.23 28.56 18.33
CA TYR A 15 -15.00 29.18 19.42
C TYR A 15 -14.30 29.13 20.79
N ARG A 16 -13.19 28.39 20.96
CA ARG A 16 -12.48 28.28 22.25
C ARG A 16 -11.84 29.58 22.72
N HIS A 17 -11.60 30.53 21.82
CA HIS A 17 -10.88 31.78 22.11
C HIS A 17 -11.67 33.06 21.75
N THR A 18 -12.99 32.95 21.59
CA THR A 18 -13.85 34.12 21.37
C THR A 18 -13.82 35.08 22.55
N SER A 19 -14.12 36.35 22.29
CA SER A 19 -14.23 37.38 23.33
C SER A 19 -15.25 37.00 24.40
N GLU A 20 -16.35 36.34 24.03
CA GLU A 20 -17.34 35.81 24.97
C GLU A 20 -16.78 34.74 25.89
N VAL A 21 -16.07 33.73 25.35
CA VAL A 21 -15.48 32.65 26.17
C VAL A 21 -14.38 33.20 27.08
N LYS A 22 -13.56 34.13 26.59
CA LYS A 22 -12.56 34.82 27.43
C LYS A 22 -13.22 35.65 28.53
N ARG A 23 -14.37 36.27 28.26
CA ARG A 23 -15.14 37.01 29.25
C ARG A 23 -15.69 36.08 30.33
N ILE A 24 -16.32 34.97 29.94
CA ILE A 24 -16.84 33.93 30.86
C ILE A 24 -15.72 33.39 31.75
N LEU A 25 -14.57 33.04 31.18
CA LEU A 25 -13.40 32.55 31.94
C LEU A 25 -12.82 33.58 32.91
N ASN A 26 -12.92 34.87 32.58
CA ASN A 26 -12.42 35.96 33.44
C ASN A 26 -13.43 36.34 34.54
N GLU A 27 -14.71 36.13 34.29
CA GLU A 27 -15.82 36.45 35.21
C GLU A 27 -16.22 35.25 36.09
N ASP A 28 -15.68 34.06 35.82
CA ASP A 28 -15.98 32.86 36.59
C ASP A 28 -15.52 33.04 38.05
N PRO A 29 -16.43 33.03 39.04
CA PRO A 29 -16.09 33.21 40.45
C PRO A 29 -15.18 32.10 41.00
N ALA A 30 -15.09 30.96 40.31
CA ALA A 30 -14.12 29.90 40.64
C ALA A 30 -12.68 30.26 40.23
N ILE A 31 -12.49 31.19 39.29
CA ILE A 31 -11.18 31.59 38.75
C ILE A 31 -10.81 32.96 39.33
N GLN A 32 -10.28 32.96 40.56
CA GLN A 32 -9.80 34.18 41.20
C GLN A 32 -8.46 34.63 40.59
N LYS A 33 -8.47 35.73 39.83
CA LYS A 33 -7.23 36.41 39.41
C LYS A 33 -6.65 37.18 40.59
N LYS A 34 -5.66 36.60 41.26
CA LYS A 34 -4.87 37.31 42.27
C LYS A 34 -3.86 38.24 41.57
N GLU A 35 -4.29 39.44 41.21
CA GLU A 35 -3.45 40.42 40.48
C GLU A 35 -2.22 40.90 41.27
N ASN A 36 -2.21 40.75 42.60
CA ASN A 36 -1.06 41.03 43.47
C ASN A 36 -0.92 39.91 44.52
N SER A 37 -0.37 38.76 44.15
CA SER A 37 -0.08 37.70 45.12
C SER A 37 1.04 38.15 46.05
N THR A 38 0.79 38.18 47.36
CA THR A 38 1.81 38.46 48.38
C THR A 38 2.97 37.48 48.23
N GLN A 39 4.21 37.93 48.45
CA GLN A 39 5.42 37.13 48.25
C GLN A 39 5.38 35.80 49.01
N GLU A 40 4.80 35.78 50.22
CA GLU A 40 4.54 34.57 51.00
C GLU A 40 3.60 33.57 50.30
N GLN A 41 2.55 34.04 49.62
CA GLN A 41 1.62 33.17 48.87
C GLN A 41 2.28 32.58 47.62
N ILE A 42 3.22 33.30 47.02
CA ILE A 42 4.01 32.80 45.89
C ILE A 42 4.92 31.67 46.39
N GLU A 43 5.60 31.86 47.52
CA GLU A 43 6.45 30.83 48.13
C GLU A 43 5.66 29.60 48.59
N GLU A 44 4.46 29.76 49.15
CA GLU A 44 3.58 28.64 49.50
C GLU A 44 3.12 27.87 48.26
N ASN A 45 2.75 28.55 47.19
CA ASN A 45 2.39 27.91 45.93
C ASN A 45 3.58 27.16 45.33
N GLU A 46 4.78 27.76 45.35
CA GLU A 46 6.00 27.10 44.85
C GLU A 46 6.34 25.85 45.67
N LYS A 47 6.22 25.91 47.01
CA LYS A 47 6.36 24.75 47.89
C LYS A 47 5.35 23.67 47.55
N TRP A 48 4.07 24.04 47.39
CA TRP A 48 3.02 23.10 47.01
C TRP A 48 3.29 22.43 45.65
N TRP A 49 3.74 23.19 44.65
CA TRP A 49 4.15 22.65 43.34
C TRP A 49 5.41 21.78 43.43
N ALA A 50 6.33 22.09 44.33
CA ALA A 50 7.51 21.26 44.58
C ALA A 50 7.11 19.93 45.22
N ASP A 51 6.25 19.95 46.24
CA ASP A 51 5.72 18.76 46.91
C ASP A 51 4.88 17.90 45.96
N LEU A 52 4.05 18.53 45.13
CA LEU A 52 3.27 17.83 44.11
C LEU A 52 4.18 17.13 43.11
N ARG A 53 5.23 17.80 42.60
CA ARG A 53 6.21 17.18 41.68
C ARG A 53 7.08 16.13 42.36
N ALA A 54 7.32 16.26 43.66
CA ALA A 54 8.01 15.25 44.47
C ALA A 54 7.11 14.03 44.75
N SER A 55 5.79 14.18 44.63
CA SER A 55 4.86 13.07 44.87
C SER A 55 5.13 11.90 43.90
N PRO A 56 5.10 10.65 44.38
CA PRO A 56 5.32 9.49 43.53
C PRO A 56 4.33 9.40 42.36
N VAL A 57 3.10 9.89 42.54
CA VAL A 57 2.07 9.89 41.51
C VAL A 57 2.41 10.87 40.39
N ALA A 58 2.83 12.10 40.72
CA ALA A 58 3.24 13.06 39.68
C ALA A 58 4.49 12.60 38.95
N GLN A 59 5.47 12.02 39.65
CA GLN A 59 6.65 11.42 39.03
C GLN A 59 6.24 10.28 38.08
N PHE A 60 5.34 9.40 38.51
CA PHE A 60 4.81 8.34 37.66
C PHE A 60 4.14 8.88 36.40
N LEU A 61 3.29 9.90 36.51
CA LEU A 61 2.64 10.53 35.36
C LEU A 61 3.67 11.16 34.41
N SER A 62 4.65 11.89 34.94
CA SER A 62 5.72 12.46 34.11
C SER A 62 6.53 11.38 33.38
N GLN A 63 6.83 10.26 34.06
CA GLN A 63 7.50 9.13 33.44
C GLN A 63 6.64 8.46 32.37
N ALA A 64 5.33 8.33 32.60
CA ALA A 64 4.39 7.76 31.63
C ALA A 64 4.32 8.59 30.35
N GLU A 65 4.49 9.92 30.42
CA GLU A 65 4.58 10.79 29.24
C GLU A 65 5.94 10.65 28.52
N GLU A 66 7.04 10.47 29.25
CA GLU A 66 8.38 10.31 28.67
C GLU A 66 8.66 8.93 28.05
N ILE A 67 8.09 7.86 28.61
CA ILE A 67 8.29 6.48 28.14
C ILE A 67 7.99 6.31 26.63
N PRO A 68 6.84 6.75 26.09
CA PRO A 68 6.57 6.60 24.66
C PRO A 68 7.55 7.37 23.79
N ASP A 69 8.08 8.51 24.27
CA ASP A 69 9.11 9.27 23.55
C ASP A 69 10.43 8.52 23.48
N LYS A 70 10.85 7.95 24.61
CA LYS A 70 12.04 7.10 24.68
C LYS A 70 11.88 5.86 23.79
N LEU A 71 10.71 5.22 23.80
CA LEU A 71 10.42 4.07 22.93
C LEU A 71 10.48 4.46 21.45
N ASN A 72 9.87 5.58 21.06
CA ASN A 72 9.93 6.10 19.69
C ASN A 72 11.37 6.40 19.25
N GLU A 73 12.19 6.99 20.13
CA GLU A 73 13.61 7.21 19.85
C GLU A 73 14.38 5.90 19.67
N LEU A 74 14.12 4.90 20.51
CA LEU A 74 14.76 3.60 20.41
C LEU A 74 14.37 2.89 19.11
N GLU A 75 13.10 2.92 18.72
CA GLU A 75 12.64 2.37 17.44
C GLU A 75 13.27 3.09 16.24
N ARG A 76 13.38 4.43 16.30
CA ARG A 76 14.07 5.21 15.27
C ARG A 76 15.55 4.85 15.17
N LYS A 77 16.24 4.73 16.29
CA LYS A 77 17.65 4.31 16.33
C LYS A 77 17.79 2.91 15.73
N LYS A 78 16.92 1.99 16.13
CA LYS A 78 16.85 0.63 15.58
C LYS A 78 16.63 0.66 14.07
N ASN A 79 15.76 1.52 13.54
CA ASN A 79 15.40 1.61 12.13
C ASN A 79 16.23 2.60 11.29
N SER A 80 17.27 3.20 11.87
CA SER A 80 18.10 4.21 11.21
C SER A 80 18.87 3.68 9.99
N THR A 81 19.17 2.38 9.97
CA THR A 81 19.98 1.73 8.94
C THR A 81 19.21 0.61 8.24
N PRO A 82 18.85 0.77 6.96
CA PRO A 82 18.20 -0.31 6.21
C PRO A 82 19.18 -1.44 5.88
N TYR A 83 18.64 -2.63 5.58
CA TYR A 83 19.39 -3.80 5.13
C TYR A 83 20.27 -3.48 3.90
N ARG A 84 19.70 -2.79 2.91
CA ARG A 84 20.41 -2.39 1.70
C ARG A 84 21.27 -1.16 1.96
N ARG A 85 22.59 -1.31 1.78
CA ARG A 85 23.56 -0.21 1.96
C ARG A 85 23.35 0.93 0.97
N GLU A 86 22.90 0.62 -0.25
CA GLU A 86 22.64 1.60 -1.31
C GLU A 86 21.57 2.63 -0.91
N ASP A 87 20.53 2.15 -0.23
CA ASP A 87 19.39 2.99 0.17
C ASP A 87 19.67 3.76 1.47
N LYS A 88 20.78 3.49 2.17
CA LYS A 88 21.09 4.11 3.48
C LYS A 88 21.14 5.63 3.41
N LYS A 89 21.78 6.19 2.38
CA LYS A 89 21.90 7.66 2.21
C LYS A 89 20.53 8.29 1.99
N LEU A 90 19.71 7.70 1.12
CA LEU A 90 18.35 8.17 0.87
C LEU A 90 17.49 8.05 2.13
N TRP A 91 17.55 6.90 2.81
CA TRP A 91 16.80 6.62 4.02
C TRP A 91 17.06 7.65 5.13
N GLN A 92 18.31 8.08 5.28
CA GLN A 92 18.69 9.11 6.26
C GLN A 92 18.30 10.53 5.84
N ALA A 93 18.19 10.78 4.54
CA ALA A 93 17.81 12.09 4.01
C ALA A 93 16.29 12.36 4.08
N LEU A 94 15.48 11.30 4.21
CA LEU A 94 14.02 11.44 4.22
C LEU A 94 13.55 12.05 5.54
N PRO A 95 12.72 13.12 5.50
CA PRO A 95 12.15 13.69 6.70
C PRO A 95 11.18 12.70 7.36
N ASN A 96 11.11 12.75 8.69
CA ASN A 96 10.13 11.95 9.43
C ASN A 96 8.74 12.52 9.24
N VAL A 97 7.76 11.63 9.11
CA VAL A 97 6.35 12.04 9.07
C VAL A 97 5.93 12.38 10.49
N ILE A 98 5.34 13.56 10.68
CA ILE A 98 4.82 13.99 11.98
C ILE A 98 3.47 13.30 12.19
N GLY A 99 3.32 12.59 13.31
CA GLY A 99 2.07 11.95 13.70
C GLY A 99 1.06 12.95 14.23
N LEU A 100 -0.17 12.48 14.49
CA LEU A 100 -1.23 13.30 15.07
C LEU A 100 -0.82 13.92 16.42
N ASP A 101 0.03 13.20 17.16
CA ASP A 101 0.57 13.62 18.47
C ASP A 101 1.66 14.70 18.38
N GLY A 102 1.98 15.20 17.17
CA GLY A 102 3.07 16.14 16.92
C GLY A 102 4.47 15.53 16.98
N LYS A 103 4.57 14.24 17.33
CA LYS A 103 5.81 13.49 17.45
C LYS A 103 6.20 12.85 16.11
N PRO A 104 7.51 12.72 15.81
CA PRO A 104 7.95 12.06 14.57
C PRO A 104 7.63 10.57 14.63
N MET A 105 6.83 10.07 13.69
CA MET A 105 6.48 8.65 13.61
C MET A 105 7.70 7.83 13.19
N PRO A 106 7.99 6.71 13.88
CA PRO A 106 9.07 5.82 13.50
C PRO A 106 8.75 5.10 12.19
N ARG A 107 9.66 5.15 11.24
CA ARG A 107 9.58 4.35 10.01
C ARG A 107 10.29 3.02 10.23
N GLU A 108 9.65 1.90 9.89
CA GLU A 108 10.27 0.59 9.96
C GLU A 108 11.20 0.34 8.77
N SER A 109 12.44 -0.08 9.05
CA SER A 109 13.41 -0.43 8.01
C SER A 109 13.54 -1.95 7.91
N ILE A 110 13.49 -2.51 6.70
CA ILE A 110 13.79 -3.93 6.46
C ILE A 110 15.23 -4.24 6.91
N LYS A 111 15.41 -5.29 7.71
CA LYS A 111 16.71 -5.64 8.31
C LYS A 111 17.40 -6.82 7.67
N SER A 112 16.64 -7.76 7.13
CA SER A 112 17.17 -9.02 6.59
C SER A 112 16.74 -9.24 5.15
N LYS A 113 17.45 -10.13 4.46
CA LYS A 113 17.09 -10.54 3.11
C LYS A 113 15.75 -11.30 3.10
N GLY A 114 15.56 -12.23 4.04
CA GLY A 114 14.32 -13.00 4.16
C GLY A 114 13.10 -12.09 4.32
N GLU A 115 13.19 -11.10 5.21
CA GLU A 115 12.11 -10.10 5.37
C GLU A 115 11.88 -9.28 4.10
N SER A 116 12.92 -8.96 3.34
CA SER A 116 12.78 -8.30 2.04
C SER A 116 12.06 -9.19 1.02
N ASP A 117 12.42 -10.46 0.95
CA ASP A 117 11.86 -11.43 0.00
C ASP A 117 10.39 -11.74 0.37
N ASP A 118 10.09 -11.94 1.65
CA ASP A 118 8.73 -12.17 2.15
C ASP A 118 7.80 -11.01 1.82
N LYS A 119 8.24 -9.77 2.07
CA LYS A 119 7.43 -8.57 1.73
C LYS A 119 7.25 -8.40 0.23
N PHE A 120 8.28 -8.71 -0.56
CA PHE A 120 8.16 -8.70 -2.01
C PHE A 120 7.16 -9.77 -2.48
N TRP A 121 7.22 -10.98 -1.95
CA TRP A 121 6.31 -12.06 -2.32
C TRP A 121 4.88 -11.85 -1.80
N ASP A 122 4.68 -11.23 -0.64
CA ASP A 122 3.37 -10.77 -0.18
C ASP A 122 2.76 -9.76 -1.14
N PHE A 123 3.56 -8.78 -1.57
CA PHE A 123 3.15 -7.82 -2.59
C PHE A 123 2.86 -8.51 -3.92
N ALA A 124 3.76 -9.36 -4.42
CA ALA A 124 3.62 -10.04 -5.70
C ALA A 124 2.39 -10.96 -5.70
N ARG A 125 2.17 -11.73 -4.63
CA ARG A 125 0.96 -12.55 -4.47
C ARG A 125 -0.28 -11.67 -4.56
N ARG A 126 -0.34 -10.56 -3.84
CA ARG A 126 -1.49 -9.65 -3.92
C ARG A 126 -1.64 -9.03 -5.30
N PHE A 127 -0.55 -8.62 -5.95
CA PHE A 127 -0.56 -7.97 -7.25
C PHE A 127 -0.98 -8.92 -8.38
N PHE A 128 -0.41 -10.13 -8.43
CA PHE A 128 -0.69 -11.11 -9.47
C PHE A 128 -2.00 -11.88 -9.23
N PHE A 129 -2.33 -12.23 -7.98
CA PHE A 129 -3.59 -12.91 -7.65
C PHE A 129 -4.75 -11.94 -7.38
N GLY A 130 -4.49 -10.63 -7.31
CA GLY A 130 -5.48 -9.55 -7.18
C GLY A 130 -6.04 -9.03 -8.50
N LEU A 131 -5.97 -9.82 -9.57
CA LEU A 131 -6.49 -9.51 -10.91
C LEU A 131 -8.03 -9.38 -10.96
N TRP A 132 -8.74 -9.53 -9.84
CA TRP A 132 -10.21 -9.43 -9.72
C TRP A 132 -10.68 -8.51 -8.58
N GLY A 133 -10.14 -7.29 -8.49
CA GLY A 133 -10.72 -6.22 -7.68
C GLY A 133 -9.80 -5.75 -6.56
N PHE A 134 -8.82 -4.93 -6.92
CA PHE A 134 -7.87 -4.37 -5.96
C PHE A 134 -8.49 -3.18 -5.22
N GLN A 135 -9.04 -3.42 -4.04
CA GLN A 135 -9.15 -2.38 -3.02
C GLN A 135 -7.81 -2.38 -2.29
N GLN A 136 -6.94 -1.40 -2.58
CA GLN A 136 -5.70 -1.23 -1.83
C GLN A 136 -6.09 -1.13 -0.36
N TRP A 137 -5.70 -2.09 0.48
CA TRP A 137 -5.80 -1.88 1.93
C TRP A 137 -5.00 -0.61 2.21
N PRO A 138 -5.64 0.47 2.71
CA PRO A 138 -4.90 1.66 3.05
C PRO A 138 -3.81 1.23 4.02
N TYR A 139 -2.56 1.48 3.66
CA TYR A 139 -1.45 1.22 4.57
C TYR A 139 -1.83 1.84 5.93
N PRO A 140 -1.69 1.11 7.04
CA PRO A 140 -2.00 1.68 8.34
C PRO A 140 -1.20 2.99 8.44
N PRO A 141 -1.86 4.13 8.68
CA PRO A 141 -1.23 5.45 8.57
C PRO A 141 -0.01 5.63 9.48
N GLY A 142 0.18 4.72 10.44
CA GLY A 142 1.33 4.68 11.36
C GLY A 142 2.54 3.85 10.91
N ARG A 143 2.49 3.04 9.84
CA ARG A 143 3.62 2.17 9.43
C ARG A 143 3.71 1.95 7.92
N PRO A 144 4.17 2.96 7.15
CA PRO A 144 4.42 2.76 5.73
C PRO A 144 5.67 1.89 5.55
N ILE A 145 5.47 0.58 5.40
CA ILE A 145 6.51 -0.30 4.87
C ILE A 145 6.33 -0.32 3.36
N ASP A 146 7.25 0.34 2.68
CA ASP A 146 7.20 0.46 1.24
C ASP A 146 7.82 -0.79 0.60
N VAL A 147 7.09 -1.43 -0.32
CA VAL A 147 7.65 -2.45 -1.22
C VAL A 147 8.84 -1.87 -1.97
N ALA A 148 8.89 -0.54 -2.16
CA ALA A 148 10.06 0.14 -2.66
C ALA A 148 11.33 -0.12 -1.86
N GLN A 149 11.24 -0.31 -0.54
CA GLN A 149 12.39 -0.72 0.25
C GLN A 149 12.79 -2.19 -0.02
N ALA A 150 11.82 -3.06 -0.31
CA ALA A 150 12.05 -4.46 -0.64
C ALA A 150 12.65 -4.64 -2.05
N ILE A 151 12.35 -3.75 -2.99
CA ILE A 151 12.93 -3.74 -4.35
C ILE A 151 14.27 -2.96 -4.36
N GLY A 152 14.34 -1.89 -3.57
CA GLY A 152 15.46 -0.95 -3.47
C GLY A 152 15.19 0.31 -4.30
N TYR A 153 15.36 1.48 -3.69
CA TYR A 153 14.99 2.77 -4.32
C TYR A 153 15.84 3.08 -5.54
N LYS A 154 17.15 2.83 -5.44
CA LYS A 154 18.08 3.03 -6.56
C LYS A 154 17.79 2.09 -7.73
N LYS A 155 17.34 0.86 -7.44
CA LYS A 155 16.98 -0.13 -8.46
C LYS A 155 15.64 0.19 -9.09
N LEU A 156 14.66 0.65 -8.31
CA LEU A 156 13.38 1.12 -8.82
C LEU A 156 13.54 2.24 -9.82
N GLU A 157 14.34 3.24 -9.50
CA GLU A 157 14.59 4.37 -10.41
C GLU A 157 15.19 3.88 -11.73
N LYS A 158 16.23 3.03 -11.67
CA LYS A 158 16.84 2.43 -12.87
C LYS A 158 15.85 1.58 -13.68
N GLN A 159 15.06 0.75 -13.00
CA GLN A 159 14.10 -0.15 -13.62
C GLN A 159 12.91 0.60 -14.24
N TYR A 160 12.52 1.77 -13.72
CA TYR A 160 11.52 2.63 -14.36
C TYR A 160 11.98 3.17 -15.72
N TYR A 161 13.26 3.54 -15.84
CA TYR A 161 13.84 3.97 -17.12
C TYR A 161 14.08 2.79 -18.08
N ASP A 162 14.39 1.60 -17.58
CA ASP A 162 14.58 0.38 -18.40
C ASP A 162 13.24 -0.32 -18.78
N CYS A 163 12.17 -0.16 -17.99
CA CYS A 163 10.87 -0.79 -18.24
C CYS A 163 10.08 -0.17 -19.41
N PHE A 164 10.26 1.13 -19.68
CA PHE A 164 9.60 1.79 -20.81
C PHE A 164 9.95 1.18 -22.18
N PRO A 165 11.24 0.95 -22.51
CA PRO A 165 11.60 0.28 -23.76
C PRO A 165 11.22 -1.22 -23.74
N LEU A 166 11.33 -1.90 -22.59
CA LEU A 166 11.00 -3.33 -22.50
C LEU A 166 9.51 -3.63 -22.68
N ARG A 167 8.63 -2.79 -22.09
CA ARG A 167 7.17 -2.90 -22.23
C ARG A 167 6.75 -2.62 -23.67
N THR A 168 7.34 -1.61 -24.29
CA THR A 168 7.12 -1.29 -25.71
C THR A 168 7.61 -2.43 -26.61
N ALA A 169 8.79 -3.00 -26.33
CA ALA A 169 9.32 -4.13 -27.08
C ALA A 169 8.44 -5.38 -26.97
N LEU A 170 7.96 -5.73 -25.77
CA LEU A 170 7.06 -6.88 -25.58
C LEU A 170 5.73 -6.68 -26.32
N LEU A 171 5.17 -5.46 -26.25
CA LEU A 171 3.94 -5.11 -26.95
C LEU A 171 4.13 -5.22 -28.47
N LEU A 172 5.26 -4.75 -29.00
CA LEU A 172 5.58 -4.91 -30.42
C LEU A 172 5.72 -6.39 -30.82
N VAL A 173 6.37 -7.22 -29.99
CA VAL A 173 6.48 -8.67 -30.26
C VAL A 173 5.11 -9.34 -30.31
N VAL A 174 4.19 -8.99 -29.40
CA VAL A 174 2.82 -9.51 -29.41
C VAL A 174 2.06 -9.05 -30.66
N ILE A 175 2.16 -7.76 -31.02
CA ILE A 175 1.52 -7.22 -32.24
C ILE A 175 2.05 -7.93 -33.49
N PHE A 176 3.37 -8.09 -33.62
CA PHE A 176 3.98 -8.76 -34.78
C PHE A 176 3.61 -10.25 -34.87
N SER A 177 3.50 -10.92 -33.73
CA SER A 177 3.07 -12.32 -33.67
C SER A 177 1.61 -12.45 -34.10
N LEU A 178 0.73 -11.59 -33.58
CA LEU A 178 -0.68 -11.58 -33.96
C LEU A 178 -0.87 -11.19 -35.43
N SER A 179 -0.18 -10.17 -35.94
CA SER A 179 -0.28 -9.78 -37.36
C SER A 179 0.21 -10.88 -38.30
N SER A 180 1.25 -11.61 -37.91
CA SER A 180 1.74 -12.77 -38.67
C SER A 180 0.71 -13.91 -38.69
N ILE A 181 0.09 -14.19 -37.54
CA ILE A 181 -1.00 -15.19 -37.44
C ILE A 181 -2.22 -14.77 -38.27
N PHE A 182 -2.67 -13.51 -38.16
CA PHE A 182 -3.80 -13.01 -38.93
C PHE A 182 -3.51 -12.97 -40.44
N SER A 183 -2.29 -12.63 -40.85
CA SER A 183 -1.89 -12.70 -42.26
C SER A 183 -1.87 -14.15 -42.78
N CYS A 184 -1.43 -15.11 -41.95
CA CYS A 184 -1.49 -16.53 -42.30
C CYS A 184 -2.94 -17.02 -42.42
N LEU A 185 -3.80 -16.67 -41.47
CA LEU A 185 -5.22 -17.05 -41.49
C LEU A 185 -5.97 -16.42 -42.67
N TYR A 186 -5.73 -15.15 -42.99
CA TYR A 186 -6.35 -14.48 -44.14
C TYR A 186 -5.92 -15.08 -45.47
N ARG A 187 -4.64 -15.46 -45.60
CA ARG A 187 -4.13 -16.10 -46.82
C ARG A 187 -4.66 -17.53 -46.97
N TRP A 188 -4.82 -18.25 -45.86
CA TRP A 188 -5.45 -19.57 -45.85
C TRP A 188 -6.92 -19.51 -46.26
N ASP A 189 -7.68 -18.55 -45.72
CA ASP A 189 -9.10 -18.34 -46.06
C ASP A 189 -9.30 -18.01 -47.55
N LYS A 190 -8.40 -17.18 -48.13
CA LYS A 190 -8.40 -16.89 -49.57
C LYS A 190 -8.06 -18.09 -50.45
N LEU A 191 -7.23 -19.02 -49.95
CA LEU A 191 -6.91 -20.26 -50.67
C LEU A 191 -8.05 -21.29 -50.56
N HIS A 192 -8.79 -21.26 -49.44
CA HIS A 192 -9.97 -22.09 -49.23
C HIS A 192 -11.18 -21.61 -50.05
N SER A 193 -11.35 -20.29 -50.23
CA SER A 193 -12.42 -19.74 -51.08
C SER A 193 -12.19 -20.00 -52.56
N LEU A 194 -10.93 -20.01 -53.03
CA LEU A 194 -10.57 -20.41 -54.39
C LEU A 194 -10.76 -21.93 -54.62
N ARG A 195 -10.60 -22.76 -53.59
CA ARG A 195 -10.89 -24.21 -53.68
C ARG A 195 -12.38 -24.55 -53.69
N LEU A 196 -13.24 -23.70 -53.12
CA LEU A 196 -14.70 -23.88 -53.14
C LEU A 196 -15.38 -23.25 -54.38
N SER A 197 -14.65 -22.51 -55.21
CA SER A 197 -15.19 -21.84 -56.41
C SER A 197 -14.89 -22.58 -57.72
N ASP A 198 -14.41 -23.82 -57.67
CA ASP A 198 -14.45 -24.76 -58.80
C ASP A 198 -15.64 -25.72 -58.67
N PRO A 199 -16.84 -25.38 -59.17
CA PRO A 199 -17.91 -26.35 -59.38
C PRO A 199 -17.82 -26.85 -60.83
N ASN A 200 -16.80 -27.62 -61.19
CA ASN A 200 -16.83 -28.45 -62.40
C ASN A 200 -15.63 -29.41 -62.44
N LEU A 201 -15.83 -30.59 -61.85
CA LEU A 201 -15.21 -31.84 -62.29
C LEU A 201 -16.09 -33.00 -61.80
N GLU A 202 -17.32 -33.03 -62.32
CA GLU A 202 -18.07 -34.27 -62.49
C GLU A 202 -17.52 -34.94 -63.76
N ALA A 203 -16.72 -35.99 -63.61
CA ALA A 203 -16.61 -37.07 -64.59
C ALA A 203 -15.93 -38.30 -63.97
N ASP A 204 -16.79 -39.25 -63.63
CA ASP A 204 -16.63 -40.69 -63.83
C ASP A 204 -15.71 -41.52 -62.92
N GLY A 205 -16.32 -42.52 -62.27
CA GLY A 205 -15.65 -43.49 -61.43
C GLY A 205 -16.59 -44.29 -60.53
N ASP A 206 -17.61 -44.88 -61.15
CA ASP A 206 -18.59 -45.78 -60.55
C ASP A 206 -17.92 -47.01 -59.90
N GLN A 207 -18.12 -47.21 -58.59
CA GLN A 207 -18.07 -48.52 -57.91
C GLN A 207 -18.66 -48.39 -56.48
N GLY A 208 -19.94 -48.76 -56.33
CA GLY A 208 -20.51 -49.07 -55.00
C GLY A 208 -20.13 -50.48 -54.53
N PRO A 209 -20.72 -51.01 -53.43
CA PRO A 209 -21.15 -50.36 -52.20
C PRO A 209 -20.59 -51.09 -50.95
N SER A 210 -20.08 -50.37 -49.94
CA SER A 210 -19.88 -51.00 -48.61
C SER A 210 -20.07 -50.01 -47.46
N LYS A 211 -21.26 -50.12 -46.85
CA LYS A 211 -21.68 -49.88 -45.45
C LYS A 211 -20.90 -48.84 -44.60
N PRO A 212 -21.59 -47.91 -43.92
CA PRO A 212 -20.93 -46.94 -43.05
C PRO A 212 -20.42 -47.62 -41.76
N LYS A 213 -19.13 -47.46 -41.47
CA LYS A 213 -18.60 -47.75 -40.12
C LYS A 213 -19.11 -46.70 -39.16
N VAL A 214 -19.73 -47.22 -38.10
CA VAL A 214 -20.37 -46.54 -36.99
C VAL A 214 -19.45 -45.50 -36.34
N LEU A 215 -20.06 -44.33 -36.11
CA LEU A 215 -19.64 -43.22 -35.28
C LEU A 215 -19.05 -43.72 -33.93
N GLN A 216 -17.74 -43.61 -33.75
CA GLN A 216 -17.13 -43.84 -32.43
C GLN A 216 -17.41 -42.60 -31.57
N LYS A 217 -18.53 -42.64 -30.83
CA LYS A 217 -18.78 -41.74 -29.70
C LYS A 217 -17.65 -41.93 -28.69
N VAL A 218 -16.76 -40.95 -28.59
CA VAL A 218 -15.88 -40.80 -27.44
C VAL A 218 -16.77 -40.39 -26.27
N SER A 219 -17.16 -41.36 -25.44
CA SER A 219 -17.79 -41.09 -24.15
C SER A 219 -16.78 -40.38 -23.25
N PHE A 220 -17.05 -39.12 -22.93
CA PHE A 220 -16.42 -38.43 -21.81
C PHE A 220 -16.81 -39.18 -20.53
N LYS A 221 -15.85 -39.91 -19.96
CA LYS A 221 -16.00 -40.48 -18.62
C LYS A 221 -15.76 -39.33 -17.63
N VAL A 222 -16.87 -38.74 -17.16
CA VAL A 222 -16.87 -37.91 -15.96
C VAL A 222 -16.41 -38.80 -14.82
N ILE A 223 -15.19 -38.59 -14.32
CA ILE A 223 -14.71 -39.21 -13.09
C ILE A 223 -15.31 -38.39 -11.96
N ASN A 224 -16.33 -38.93 -11.31
CA ASN A 224 -16.83 -38.41 -10.04
C ASN A 224 -15.81 -38.74 -8.96
N PHE A 225 -15.33 -37.68 -8.29
CA PHE A 225 -14.56 -37.73 -7.05
C PHE A 225 -15.53 -38.01 -5.90
N SER A 226 -15.65 -39.26 -5.48
CA SER A 226 -16.13 -39.64 -4.16
C SER A 226 -15.60 -41.04 -3.86
N ASP A 227 -15.26 -41.24 -2.60
CA ASP A 227 -14.74 -42.47 -1.98
C ASP A 227 -13.20 -42.62 -1.97
N GLN A 228 -12.56 -41.82 -1.13
CA GLN A 228 -11.59 -42.37 -0.18
C GLN A 228 -11.91 -41.86 1.23
N ILE A 229 -12.56 -42.76 1.98
CA ILE A 229 -12.42 -42.90 3.44
C ILE A 229 -11.07 -43.59 3.67
#